data_AF-A0A9C9NED3-F1
#
_entry.id   AF-A0A9C9NED3-F1
#
_cell.length_a   1.000
_cell.length_b   1.000
_cell.length_c   1.000
_cell.angle_alpha   90.00
_cell.angle_beta   90.00
_cell.angle_gamma   90.00
#
_symmetry.space_group_name_H-M   'P 1'
#
loop_
_entity.id
_entity.type
_entity.pdbx_description
1 polymer ?
#
loop_
_entity_poly.entity_id
_entity_poly.type
_entity_poly.pdbx_seq_one_letter_code
_entity_poly.pdbx_strand_id
1 'polypeptide(L)'
;METIHYEITGTAPLLMQSERTVNPFDPLTKAMKVITGKKKKTEEDKMDLARLEFEAGLYFDADLGPYIPGLNLDAMIRDAAKLSKLGKAVQRGTMVVEDKNRLEYDGPRSIAKLWADERFVDLRSAVVQRARIMRCRPIFRAWRVAFTVALDPKILDAAEVRRIVTDAGRYIGLGTYRPRFGRFEVTGDD
;
A
#
# COMPACT_ATOMS: atom_id res chain seq x y z
N MET A 1 26.81 -2.75 5.10
CA MET A 1 25.54 -2.01 5.16
C MET A 1 25.13 -2.00 6.61
N GLU A 2 24.71 -0.85 7.10
CA GLU A 2 24.06 -0.73 8.41
C GLU A 2 22.56 -1.00 8.23
N THR A 3 21.86 -1.32 9.31
CA THR A 3 20.41 -1.53 9.29
C THR A 3 19.78 -0.67 10.34
N ILE A 4 18.63 -0.07 10.01
CA ILE A 4 17.81 0.71 10.93
C ILE A 4 16.43 0.07 10.94
N HIS A 5 15.94 -0.29 12.11
CA HIS A 5 14.58 -0.79 12.27
C HIS A 5 13.61 0.39 12.41
N TYR A 6 12.43 0.30 11.80
CA TYR A 6 11.39 1.30 11.94
C TYR A 6 10.06 0.65 12.29
N GLU A 7 9.38 1.23 13.28
CA GLU A 7 7.96 1.01 13.52
C GLU A 7 7.17 2.27 13.15
N ILE A 8 6.16 2.12 12.30
CA ILE A 8 5.29 3.22 11.88
C ILE A 8 3.84 2.95 12.27
N THR A 9 3.16 3.98 12.79
CA THR A 9 1.74 3.93 13.16
C THR A 9 0.95 4.94 12.33
N GLY A 10 -0.12 4.46 11.70
CA GLY A 10 -0.99 5.27 10.85
C GLY A 10 -1.72 6.39 11.59
N THR A 11 -1.61 7.62 11.09
CA THR A 11 -2.39 8.80 11.50
C THR A 11 -3.54 9.11 10.55
N ALA A 12 -3.57 8.43 9.39
CA ALA A 12 -4.71 8.40 8.48
C ALA A 12 -4.94 6.97 7.98
N PRO A 13 -6.15 6.62 7.50
CA PRO A 13 -6.41 5.29 6.95
C PRO A 13 -5.45 4.96 5.81
N LEU A 14 -5.02 3.70 5.73
CA LEU A 14 -4.25 3.16 4.63
C LEU A 14 -5.20 2.60 3.58
N LEU A 15 -5.05 3.03 2.33
CA LEU A 15 -5.79 2.49 1.19
C LEU A 15 -4.82 1.65 0.34
N MET A 16 -5.20 0.41 0.04
CA MET A 16 -4.41 -0.48 -0.80
C MET A 16 -4.81 -0.44 -2.27
N GLN A 17 -3.83 -0.71 -3.12
CA GLN A 17 -4.02 -1.00 -4.54
C GLN A 17 -2.82 -1.82 -4.99
N SER A 18 -2.97 -3.14 -4.98
CA SER A 18 -2.01 -4.05 -5.61
C SER A 18 -2.02 -3.92 -7.14
N GLU A 19 -0.88 -4.24 -7.73
CA GLU A 19 -0.58 -4.25 -9.15
C GLU A 19 -1.10 -5.50 -9.88
N ARG A 20 -1.73 -6.45 -9.18
CA ARG A 20 -2.24 -7.71 -9.77
C ARG A 20 -3.06 -7.50 -11.04
N THR A 21 -3.90 -6.46 -11.08
CA THR A 21 -4.76 -6.16 -12.24
C THR A 21 -3.99 -5.68 -13.48
N VAL A 22 -2.70 -5.35 -13.34
CA VAL A 22 -1.82 -5.02 -14.47
C VAL A 22 -1.39 -6.29 -15.20
N ASN A 23 -1.31 -7.42 -14.51
CA ASN A 23 -0.99 -8.71 -15.13
C ASN A 23 -2.23 -9.27 -15.86
N PRO A 24 -2.21 -9.34 -17.20
CA PRO A 24 -3.35 -9.87 -17.97
C PRO A 24 -3.59 -11.36 -17.76
N PHE A 25 -2.61 -12.08 -17.19
CA PHE A 25 -2.70 -13.51 -16.92
C PHE A 25 -3.23 -13.85 -15.53
N ASP A 26 -3.32 -12.87 -14.61
CA ASP A 26 -3.86 -13.06 -13.26
C ASP A 26 -5.34 -13.52 -13.32
N PRO A 27 -5.73 -14.55 -12.53
CA PRO A 27 -7.11 -15.03 -12.50
C PRO A 27 -8.15 -13.94 -12.21
N LEU A 28 -7.86 -12.99 -11.31
CA LEU A 28 -8.76 -11.90 -10.97
C LEU A 28 -8.90 -10.92 -12.14
N THR A 29 -7.81 -10.62 -12.86
CA THR A 29 -7.86 -9.79 -14.08
C THR A 29 -8.77 -10.43 -15.13
N LYS A 30 -8.64 -11.74 -15.34
CA LYS A 30 -9.48 -12.48 -16.28
C LYS A 30 -10.96 -12.46 -15.85
N ALA A 31 -11.25 -12.73 -14.59
CA ALA A 31 -12.60 -12.70 -14.03
C ALA A 31 -13.24 -11.31 -14.17
N MET A 32 -12.51 -10.24 -13.84
CA MET A 32 -12.99 -8.86 -14.02
C MET A 32 -13.25 -8.53 -15.50
N LYS A 33 -12.44 -9.04 -16.42
CA LYS A 33 -12.62 -8.82 -17.86
C LYS A 33 -13.93 -9.42 -18.38
N VAL A 34 -14.33 -10.59 -17.86
CA VAL A 34 -15.62 -11.22 -18.20
C VAL A 34 -16.78 -10.29 -17.86
N ILE A 35 -16.76 -9.68 -16.68
CA ILE A 35 -17.82 -8.77 -16.23
C ILE A 35 -17.75 -7.43 -16.99
N THR A 36 -16.57 -6.84 -17.08
CA THR A 36 -16.40 -5.52 -17.72
C THR A 36 -16.74 -5.55 -19.22
N GLY A 37 -16.55 -6.69 -19.89
CA GLY A 37 -16.95 -6.91 -21.29
C GLY A 37 -18.46 -7.00 -21.53
N LYS A 38 -19.30 -7.14 -20.50
CA LYS A 38 -20.77 -7.18 -20.66
C LYS A 38 -21.31 -5.81 -21.10
N LYS A 39 -22.17 -5.79 -22.14
CA LYS A 39 -22.84 -4.57 -22.65
C LYS A 39 -23.76 -3.93 -21.61
N LYS A 40 -24.58 -4.73 -20.93
CA LYS A 40 -25.40 -4.33 -19.78
C LYS A 40 -24.95 -5.15 -18.58
N LYS A 41 -24.75 -4.50 -17.44
CA LYS A 41 -24.32 -5.12 -16.18
C LYS A 41 -25.49 -5.08 -15.22
N THR A 42 -25.82 -6.22 -14.62
CA THR A 42 -26.79 -6.31 -13.53
C THR A 42 -26.25 -5.65 -12.26
N GLU A 43 -27.05 -5.58 -11.22
CA GLU A 43 -26.56 -5.17 -9.89
C GLU A 43 -25.58 -6.18 -9.32
N GLU A 44 -25.89 -7.48 -9.46
CA GLU A 44 -25.00 -8.60 -9.11
C GLU A 44 -23.65 -8.49 -9.82
N ASP A 45 -23.63 -8.21 -11.13
CA ASP A 45 -22.39 -7.99 -11.88
C ASP A 45 -21.54 -6.87 -11.28
N LYS A 46 -22.17 -5.78 -10.82
CA LYS A 46 -21.46 -4.65 -10.23
C LYS A 46 -20.90 -5.01 -8.85
N MET A 47 -21.65 -5.77 -8.07
CA MET A 47 -21.21 -6.25 -6.75
C MET A 47 -20.06 -7.25 -6.88
N ASP A 48 -20.15 -8.19 -7.82
CA ASP A 48 -19.07 -9.13 -8.13
C ASP A 48 -17.82 -8.42 -8.60
N LEU A 49 -17.97 -7.41 -9.47
CA LEU A 49 -16.84 -6.59 -9.88
C LEU A 49 -16.20 -5.86 -8.69
N ALA A 50 -17.01 -5.29 -7.79
CA ALA A 50 -16.50 -4.63 -6.59
C ALA A 50 -15.74 -5.62 -5.68
N ARG A 51 -16.26 -6.83 -5.48
CA ARG A 51 -15.57 -7.89 -4.72
C ARG A 51 -14.23 -8.28 -5.35
N LEU A 52 -14.20 -8.46 -6.67
CA LEU A 52 -12.96 -8.78 -7.40
C LEU A 52 -11.96 -7.63 -7.34
N GLU A 53 -12.41 -6.38 -7.44
CA GLU A 53 -11.56 -5.20 -7.29
C GLU A 53 -10.95 -5.10 -5.88
N PHE A 54 -11.77 -5.37 -4.86
CA PHE A 54 -11.32 -5.43 -3.47
C PHE A 54 -10.22 -6.47 -3.30
N GLU A 55 -10.48 -7.70 -3.75
CA GLU A 55 -9.54 -8.81 -3.63
C GLU A 55 -8.24 -8.54 -4.41
N ALA A 56 -8.35 -8.06 -5.65
CA ALA A 56 -7.20 -7.75 -6.48
C ALA A 56 -6.42 -6.52 -5.99
N GLY A 57 -7.07 -5.64 -5.20
CA GLY A 57 -6.46 -4.48 -4.59
C GLY A 57 -5.67 -4.79 -3.31
N LEU A 58 -5.89 -5.96 -2.70
CA LEU A 58 -5.27 -6.36 -1.44
C LEU A 58 -3.87 -6.96 -1.68
N TYR A 59 -2.87 -6.45 -0.96
CA TYR A 59 -1.60 -7.16 -0.80
C TYR A 59 -1.81 -8.26 0.24
N PHE A 60 -1.83 -9.51 -0.23
CA PHE A 60 -2.22 -10.66 0.60
C PHE A 60 -1.23 -11.81 0.44
N ASP A 61 -0.86 -12.40 1.56
CA ASP A 61 -0.07 -13.62 1.65
C ASP A 61 -0.85 -14.66 2.46
N ALA A 62 -0.73 -15.95 2.10
CA ALA A 62 -1.53 -17.01 2.71
C ALA A 62 -1.21 -17.20 4.21
N ASP A 63 0.04 -17.00 4.60
CA ASP A 63 0.51 -17.20 5.98
C ASP A 63 0.46 -15.89 6.78
N LEU A 64 0.88 -14.77 6.18
CA LEU A 64 0.91 -13.47 6.86
C LEU A 64 -0.45 -12.77 6.87
N GLY A 65 -1.35 -13.05 5.93
CA GLY A 65 -2.53 -12.24 5.64
C GLY A 65 -2.14 -10.93 4.94
N PRO A 66 -2.83 -9.80 5.24
CA PRO A 66 -2.47 -8.51 4.64
C PRO A 66 -1.06 -8.05 5.00
N TYR A 67 -0.34 -7.53 4.01
CA TYR A 67 1.04 -7.07 4.15
C TYR A 67 1.30 -5.80 3.32
N ILE A 68 2.45 -5.17 3.52
CA ILE A 68 2.98 -4.09 2.68
C ILE A 68 4.21 -4.58 1.95
N PRO A 69 4.26 -4.49 0.61
CA PRO A 69 5.48 -4.82 -0.13
C PRO A 69 6.65 -3.90 0.26
N GLY A 70 7.85 -4.46 0.40
CA GLY A 70 9.08 -3.68 0.60
C GLY A 70 9.25 -2.61 -0.49
N LEU A 71 8.93 -2.95 -1.74
CA LEU A 71 8.95 -2.03 -2.88
C LEU A 71 8.06 -0.79 -2.68
N ASN A 72 6.94 -0.91 -1.96
CA ASN A 72 6.07 0.23 -1.68
C ASN A 72 6.68 1.16 -0.63
N LEU A 73 7.37 0.59 0.37
CA LEU A 73 8.12 1.35 1.36
C LEU A 73 9.33 2.04 0.72
N ASP A 74 10.11 1.35 -0.12
CA ASP A 74 11.21 1.94 -0.90
C ASP A 74 10.73 3.10 -1.77
N ALA A 75 9.60 2.92 -2.47
CA ALA A 75 9.01 3.96 -3.30
C ALA A 75 8.60 5.19 -2.48
N MET A 76 8.01 4.97 -1.32
CA MET A 76 7.62 6.02 -0.39
C MET A 76 8.85 6.79 0.14
N ILE A 77 9.88 6.10 0.61
CA ILE A 77 11.12 6.71 1.13
C ILE A 77 11.81 7.53 0.03
N ARG A 78 11.91 6.96 -1.18
CA ARG A 78 12.47 7.67 -2.35
C ARG A 78 11.67 8.91 -2.73
N ASP A 79 10.34 8.85 -2.68
CA ASP A 79 9.48 10.00 -2.96
C ASP A 79 9.66 11.10 -1.91
N ALA A 80 9.78 10.74 -0.62
CA ALA A 80 10.04 11.69 0.46
C ALA A 80 11.42 12.35 0.34
N ALA A 81 12.44 11.57 -0.02
CA ALA A 81 13.80 12.08 -0.21
C ALA A 81 13.92 13.15 -1.29
N LYS A 82 12.99 13.20 -2.26
CA LYS A 82 12.94 14.26 -3.28
C LYS A 82 12.69 15.64 -2.66
N LEU A 83 12.02 15.74 -1.51
CA LEU A 83 11.81 16.99 -0.78
C LEU A 83 13.14 17.64 -0.36
N SER A 84 14.16 16.83 -0.09
CA SER A 84 15.52 17.27 0.26
C SER A 84 16.53 17.07 -0.87
N LYS A 85 16.08 16.81 -2.11
CA LYS A 85 16.93 16.51 -3.29
C LYS A 85 17.84 15.27 -3.12
N LEU A 86 17.51 14.36 -2.20
CA LEU A 86 18.27 13.14 -1.91
C LEU A 86 17.72 11.88 -2.60
N GLY A 87 16.72 12.00 -3.48
CA GLY A 87 16.07 10.84 -4.10
C GLY A 87 17.02 9.87 -4.82
N LYS A 88 18.07 10.38 -5.50
CA LYS A 88 19.10 9.53 -6.13
C LYS A 88 20.08 8.92 -5.14
N ALA A 89 20.29 9.56 -3.99
CA ALA A 89 21.13 9.01 -2.92
C ALA A 89 20.39 7.84 -2.26
N VAL A 90 19.13 8.03 -1.87
CA VAL A 90 18.25 6.97 -1.32
C VAL A 90 18.14 5.80 -2.28
N GLN A 91 17.87 6.04 -3.56
CA GLN A 91 17.78 4.95 -4.55
C GLN A 91 19.03 4.07 -4.64
N ARG A 92 20.23 4.60 -4.33
CA ARG A 92 21.50 3.86 -4.42
C ARG A 92 22.00 3.36 -3.08
N GLY A 93 21.64 4.04 -1.99
CA GLY A 93 22.20 3.84 -0.67
C GLY A 93 21.24 3.26 0.35
N THR A 94 19.96 3.07 0.02
CA THR A 94 18.98 2.45 0.93
C THR A 94 18.16 1.37 0.24
N MET A 95 17.75 0.35 1.00
CA MET A 95 16.81 -0.67 0.55
C MET A 95 16.05 -1.24 1.74
N VAL A 96 14.74 -1.40 1.63
CA VAL A 96 13.95 -2.16 2.60
C VAL A 96 14.31 -3.64 2.48
N VAL A 97 14.63 -4.28 3.60
CA VAL A 97 15.16 -5.64 3.65
C VAL A 97 14.07 -6.68 3.34
N GLU A 98 12.87 -6.47 3.89
CA GLU A 98 11.77 -7.42 3.78
C GLU A 98 10.93 -7.18 2.52
N ASP A 99 10.76 -8.23 1.71
CA ASP A 99 9.83 -8.19 0.56
C ASP A 99 8.37 -8.01 0.98
N LYS A 100 8.00 -8.59 2.13
CA LYS A 100 6.64 -8.57 2.70
C LYS A 100 6.69 -8.15 4.15
N ASN A 101 6.13 -6.98 4.45
CA ASN A 101 6.09 -6.41 5.80
C ASN A 101 4.68 -6.62 6.36
N ARG A 102 4.54 -7.37 7.45
CA ARG A 102 3.23 -7.70 8.03
C ARG A 102 2.47 -6.41 8.38
N LEU A 103 1.21 -6.33 7.95
CA LEU A 103 0.32 -5.26 8.38
C LEU A 103 -0.34 -5.65 9.70
N GLU A 104 -0.14 -4.83 10.72
CA GLU A 104 -0.82 -4.94 12.01
C GLU A 104 -2.09 -4.08 12.01
N TYR A 105 -3.21 -4.69 12.39
CA TYR A 105 -4.51 -4.06 12.53
C TYR A 105 -5.45 -4.98 13.34
N ASP A 106 -6.50 -4.41 13.93
CA ASP A 106 -7.55 -5.19 14.59
C ASP A 106 -8.59 -5.63 13.56
N GLY A 107 -8.76 -6.95 13.38
CA GLY A 107 -9.76 -7.51 12.47
C GLY A 107 -9.41 -8.87 11.88
N PRO A 108 -10.25 -9.38 10.97
CA PRO A 108 -10.02 -10.66 10.31
C PRO A 108 -8.81 -10.60 9.37
N ARG A 109 -8.11 -11.73 9.18
CA ARG A 109 -6.94 -11.82 8.28
C ARG A 109 -7.14 -12.63 7.02
N SER A 110 -8.33 -13.15 6.75
CA SER A 110 -8.65 -13.84 5.48
C SER A 110 -9.42 -12.91 4.54
N ILE A 111 -9.17 -12.99 3.24
CA ILE A 111 -9.85 -12.19 2.20
C ILE A 111 -11.38 -12.22 2.35
N ALA A 112 -11.98 -13.40 2.49
CA ALA A 112 -13.43 -13.55 2.58
C ALA A 112 -14.03 -12.82 3.80
N LYS A 113 -13.40 -12.96 4.97
CA LYS A 113 -13.84 -12.27 6.19
C LYS A 113 -13.57 -10.76 6.15
N LEU A 114 -12.49 -10.32 5.49
CA LEU A 114 -12.23 -8.89 5.26
C LEU A 114 -13.28 -8.27 4.35
N TRP A 115 -13.70 -8.97 3.29
CA TRP A 115 -14.77 -8.52 2.40
C TRP A 115 -16.13 -8.44 3.12
N ALA A 116 -16.43 -9.42 3.97
CA ALA A 116 -17.67 -9.46 4.74
C ALA A 116 -17.79 -8.37 5.82
N ASP A 117 -16.69 -7.69 6.15
CA ASP A 117 -16.64 -6.64 7.16
C ASP A 117 -16.44 -5.27 6.50
N GLU A 118 -17.52 -4.49 6.45
CA GLU A 118 -17.57 -3.17 5.80
C GLU A 118 -16.52 -2.19 6.32
N ARG A 119 -15.97 -2.40 7.52
CA ARG A 119 -14.90 -1.54 8.07
C ARG A 119 -13.65 -1.55 7.19
N PHE A 120 -13.43 -2.64 6.44
CA PHE A 120 -12.28 -2.84 5.55
C PHE A 120 -12.57 -2.55 4.09
N VAL A 121 -13.82 -2.26 3.73
CA VAL A 121 -14.23 -2.02 2.34
C VAL A 121 -14.37 -0.53 2.09
N ASP A 122 -13.65 -0.02 1.08
CA ASP A 122 -13.79 1.34 0.59
C ASP A 122 -14.38 1.34 -0.81
N LEU A 123 -15.62 1.78 -0.94
CA LEU A 123 -16.32 1.94 -2.22
C LEU A 123 -16.54 3.43 -2.48
N ARG A 124 -15.80 4.00 -3.45
CA ARG A 124 -15.89 5.42 -3.77
C ARG A 124 -15.68 5.69 -5.25
N SER A 125 -16.17 6.85 -5.70
CA SER A 125 -15.90 7.30 -7.07
C SER A 125 -14.43 7.69 -7.25
N ALA A 126 -13.83 7.30 -8.35
CA ALA A 126 -12.51 7.74 -8.79
C ALA A 126 -12.58 8.21 -10.26
N VAL A 127 -11.72 9.15 -10.63
CA VAL A 127 -11.57 9.58 -12.02
C VAL A 127 -10.46 8.76 -12.68
N VAL A 128 -10.81 7.98 -13.70
CA VAL A 128 -9.88 7.18 -14.50
C VAL A 128 -10.02 7.60 -15.96
N GLN A 129 -8.94 8.08 -16.57
CA GLN A 129 -8.93 8.53 -17.98
C GLN A 129 -10.13 9.44 -18.32
N ARG A 130 -10.44 10.41 -17.45
CA ARG A 130 -11.58 11.36 -17.52
C ARG A 130 -12.97 10.80 -17.16
N ALA A 131 -13.15 9.49 -17.07
CA ALA A 131 -14.41 8.89 -16.62
C ALA A 131 -14.48 8.80 -15.10
N ARG A 132 -15.65 9.10 -14.51
CA ARG A 132 -15.91 8.87 -13.09
C ARG A 132 -16.52 7.48 -12.92
N ILE A 133 -15.81 6.60 -12.23
CA ILE A 133 -16.21 5.21 -11.99
C ILE A 133 -16.16 4.88 -10.50
N MET A 134 -17.02 3.99 -10.03
CA MET A 134 -16.90 3.44 -8.68
C MET A 134 -15.71 2.48 -8.63
N ARG A 135 -14.91 2.56 -7.57
CA ARG A 135 -13.79 1.65 -7.29
C ARG A 135 -13.96 1.09 -5.90
N CYS A 136 -13.75 -0.22 -5.78
CA CYS A 136 -13.74 -0.90 -4.50
C CYS A 136 -12.30 -1.27 -4.11
N ARG A 137 -11.86 -0.90 -2.90
CA ARG A 137 -10.50 -1.12 -2.41
C ARG A 137 -10.47 -1.54 -0.95
N PRO A 138 -9.45 -2.29 -0.52
CA PRO A 138 -9.21 -2.52 0.91
C PRO A 138 -8.73 -1.25 1.61
N ILE A 139 -9.30 -0.97 2.76
CA ILE A 139 -8.93 0.14 3.64
C ILE A 139 -8.63 -0.37 5.06
N PHE A 140 -7.56 0.14 5.66
CA PHE A 140 -7.20 -0.14 7.05
C PHE A 140 -7.18 1.17 7.84
N ARG A 141 -8.14 1.34 8.76
CA ARG A 141 -8.37 2.64 9.43
C ARG A 141 -7.37 2.94 10.54
N ALA A 142 -7.00 1.90 11.28
CA ALA A 142 -5.91 1.89 12.22
C ALA A 142 -4.95 0.79 11.79
N TRP A 143 -3.67 1.12 11.64
CA TRP A 143 -2.69 0.21 11.10
C TRP A 143 -1.28 0.53 11.62
N ARG A 144 -0.43 -0.49 11.69
CA ARG A 144 1.00 -0.37 11.96
C ARG A 144 1.79 -1.31 11.06
N VAL A 145 3.04 -0.94 10.80
CA VAL A 145 4.00 -1.76 10.05
C VAL A 145 5.36 -1.59 10.70
N ALA A 146 6.06 -2.70 10.86
CA ALA A 146 7.48 -2.72 11.18
C ALA A 146 8.27 -3.14 9.93
N PHE A 147 9.42 -2.52 9.68
CA PHE A 147 10.29 -2.82 8.54
C PHE A 147 11.72 -2.41 8.81
N THR A 148 12.66 -2.99 8.09
CA THR A 148 14.09 -2.70 8.25
C THR A 148 14.65 -2.05 6.99
N VAL A 149 15.41 -0.97 7.14
CA VAL A 149 16.12 -0.30 6.04
C VAL A 149 17.60 -0.60 6.14
N ALA A 150 18.14 -1.27 5.12
CA ALA A 150 19.58 -1.36 4.92
C ALA A 150 20.10 -0.04 4.34
N LEU A 151 21.24 0.44 4.85
CA LEU A 151 21.87 1.72 4.53
C LEU A 151 23.35 1.52 4.17
N ASP A 152 23.82 2.22 3.13
CA ASP A 152 25.24 2.46 2.88
C ASP A 152 25.67 3.80 3.52
N PRO A 153 26.41 3.77 4.65
CA PRO A 153 26.83 4.97 5.37
C PRO A 153 27.81 5.85 4.57
N LYS A 154 28.33 5.37 3.43
CA LYS A 154 29.14 6.19 2.52
C LYS A 154 28.30 7.09 1.62
N ILE A 155 26.99 6.84 1.53
CA ILE A 155 26.07 7.57 0.63
C ILE A 155 25.13 8.48 1.42
N LEU A 156 24.60 7.99 2.53
CA LEU A 156 23.64 8.67 3.40
C LEU A 156 23.94 8.31 4.85
N ASP A 157 23.73 9.23 5.77
CA ASP A 157 23.81 8.90 7.20
C ASP A 157 22.44 8.48 7.77
N ALA A 158 22.45 7.84 8.94
CA ALA A 158 21.24 7.32 9.59
C ALA A 158 20.26 8.44 10.00
N ALA A 159 20.76 9.63 10.34
CA ALA A 159 19.91 10.75 10.74
C ALA A 159 19.15 11.33 9.55
N GLU A 160 19.78 11.37 8.37
CA GLU A 160 19.13 11.74 7.12
C GLU A 160 18.02 10.75 6.75
N VAL A 161 18.28 9.45 6.84
CA VAL A 161 17.27 8.41 6.56
C VAL A 161 16.09 8.53 7.52
N ARG A 162 16.34 8.70 8.82
CA ARG A 162 15.30 8.92 9.83
C ARG A 162 14.44 10.14 9.52
N ARG A 163 15.06 11.27 9.18
CA ARG A 163 14.33 12.48 8.76
C ARG A 163 13.47 12.23 7.53
N ILE A 164 14.00 11.50 6.53
CA ILE A 164 13.27 11.15 5.31
C ILE A 164 12.05 10.27 5.62
N VAL A 165 12.18 9.27 6.50
CA VAL A 165 11.05 8.40 6.90
C VAL A 165 9.99 9.20 7.66
N THR A 166 10.40 10.09 8.56
CA THR A 166 9.47 11.01 9.25
C THR A 166 8.74 11.92 8.28
N ASP A 167 9.46 12.53 7.33
CA ASP A 167 8.88 13.36 6.28
C ASP A 167 7.97 12.56 5.34
N ALA A 168 8.27 11.28 5.10
CA ALA A 168 7.41 10.39 4.33
C ALA A 168 6.03 10.26 5.01
N GLY A 169 6.01 10.04 6.32
CA GLY A 169 4.79 9.98 7.11
C GLY A 169 4.00 11.30 7.12
N ARG A 170 4.69 12.44 7.01
CA ARG A 170 4.11 13.80 7.07
C ARG A 170 3.82 14.46 5.72
N TYR A 171 4.34 13.97 4.60
CA TYR A 171 4.12 14.64 3.31
C TYR A 171 3.75 13.68 2.18
N ILE A 172 4.12 12.41 2.28
CA ILE A 172 3.98 11.45 1.18
C ILE A 172 2.88 10.44 1.46
N GLY A 173 2.97 9.71 2.58
CA GLY A 173 2.11 8.59 2.92
C GLY A 173 2.47 7.29 2.18
N LEU A 174 1.88 6.18 2.64
CA LEU A 174 2.03 4.84 2.12
C LEU A 174 0.81 4.40 1.31
N GLY A 175 1.00 3.51 0.33
CA GLY A 175 -0.10 2.96 -0.46
C GLY A 175 -0.61 3.92 -1.54
N THR A 176 -1.93 3.92 -1.77
CA THR A 176 -2.56 4.69 -2.86
C THR A 176 -3.35 5.90 -2.36
N TYR A 177 -3.77 6.73 -3.31
CA TYR A 177 -4.50 7.98 -3.05
C TYR A 177 -3.76 8.92 -2.07
N ARG A 178 -2.43 8.91 -2.20
CA ARG A 178 -1.51 9.82 -1.51
C ARG A 178 -1.73 11.26 -2.00
N PRO A 179 -1.55 12.29 -1.15
CA PRO A 179 -1.14 12.22 0.26
C PRO A 179 -2.32 12.09 1.26
N ARG A 180 -3.56 11.88 0.80
CA ARG A 180 -4.73 11.87 1.69
C ARG A 180 -4.79 10.62 2.58
N PHE A 181 -4.25 9.50 2.10
CA PHE A 181 -4.24 8.20 2.77
C PHE A 181 -2.80 7.76 3.10
N GLY A 182 -2.69 6.83 4.05
CA GLY A 182 -1.43 6.18 4.44
C GLY A 182 -0.45 7.09 5.17
N ARG A 183 -0.93 8.16 5.80
CA ARG A 183 -0.11 9.03 6.66
C ARG A 183 0.20 8.33 7.97
N PHE A 184 1.37 8.58 8.53
CA PHE A 184 1.86 7.89 9.74
C PHE A 184 2.84 8.76 10.51
N GLU A 185 3.15 8.31 11.72
CA GLU A 185 4.26 8.76 12.55
C GLU A 185 5.20 7.58 12.81
N VAL A 186 6.48 7.88 13.00
CA VAL A 186 7.48 6.89 13.45
C VAL A 186 7.31 6.73 14.97
N THR A 187 7.06 5.52 15.43
CA THR A 187 6.80 5.21 16.85
C THR A 187 7.92 4.44 17.54
N GLY A 188 8.89 3.93 16.79
CA GLY A 188 10.11 3.31 17.28
C GLY A 188 11.15 3.24 16.17
N ASP A 189 12.42 3.42 16.50
CA ASP A 189 13.54 3.35 15.56
C ASP A 189 14.90 3.07 16.21
N ASP A 190 15.33 1.80 16.14
CA ASP A 190 16.54 1.27 16.77
C ASP A 190 17.56 0.75 15.76
#